data_AF-A0A0G1H1L9-F1
#
_entry.id   AF-A0A0G1H1L9-F1
#
_cell.length_a   1.000
_cell.length_b   1.000
_cell.length_c   1.000
_cell.angle_alpha   90.00
_cell.angle_beta   90.00
_cell.angle_gamma   90.00
#
_symmetry.space_group_name_H-M   'P 1'
#
loop_
_entity.id
_entity.type
_entity.pdbx_description
1 polymer ?
#
loop_
_entity_poly.entity_id
_entity_poly.type
_entity_poly.pdbx_seq_one_letter_code
_entity_poly.pdbx_strand_id
1 'polypeptide(L)'
;MEEKPLIFVFTSFYKPWMGGAELAASEIMKRLSDDFEFHIITHRLNFALPILEKDGGVFIHRAGFGTMLDRTTIFPFLAAMKVFTLLKNYPGRKKIFWGMMISYASIGAYFLKFIKKDIPFLLTIQEGDNEWKKHYFTWRIVLKKADRVIAISSFLAGVVDKAGYRGLVDIIPNGVDERLLEIKEN
;
A
#
# COMPACT_ATOMS: atom_id res chain seq x y z
N MET A 1 20.31 -20.13 -3.88
CA MET A 1 18.88 -19.85 -3.65
C MET A 1 18.55 -18.56 -4.36
N GLU A 2 17.49 -18.53 -5.17
CA GLU A 2 17.04 -17.31 -5.83
C GLU A 2 16.60 -16.29 -4.77
N GLU A 3 16.98 -15.03 -4.91
CA GLU A 3 16.60 -14.00 -3.94
C GLU A 3 15.09 -13.77 -3.97
N LYS A 4 14.46 -13.64 -2.80
CA LYS A 4 13.02 -13.38 -2.69
C LYS A 4 12.62 -12.14 -3.50
N PRO A 5 11.51 -12.16 -4.26
CA PRO A 5 10.97 -10.95 -4.86
C PRO A 5 10.64 -9.89 -3.80
N LEU A 6 10.73 -8.62 -4.20
CA LEU A 6 10.49 -7.48 -3.33
C LEU A 6 9.09 -6.91 -3.55
N ILE A 7 8.40 -6.57 -2.46
CA ILE A 7 7.14 -5.84 -2.52
C ILE A 7 7.30 -4.51 -1.77
N PHE A 8 7.18 -3.41 -2.50
CA PHE A 8 7.10 -2.07 -1.91
C PHE A 8 5.64 -1.75 -1.60
N VAL A 9 5.29 -1.73 -0.31
CA VAL A 9 3.93 -1.53 0.18
C VAL A 9 3.72 -0.06 0.47
N PHE A 10 2.85 0.60 -0.27
CA PHE A 10 2.53 2.02 -0.13
C PHE A 10 1.28 2.18 0.73
N THR A 11 1.44 2.71 1.94
CA THR A 11 0.33 3.05 2.83
C THR A 11 0.62 4.38 3.52
N SER A 12 -0.36 5.28 3.65
CA SER A 12 -0.13 6.58 4.29
C SER A 12 0.14 6.47 5.79
N PHE A 13 -0.35 5.41 6.42
CA PHE A 13 -0.23 5.16 7.85
C PHE A 13 0.27 3.74 8.08
N TYR A 14 1.04 3.57 9.14
CA TYR A 14 1.45 2.29 9.67
C TYR A 14 1.83 2.51 11.14
N LYS A 15 2.55 1.58 11.78
CA LYS A 15 2.96 1.69 13.19
C LYS A 15 3.46 3.09 13.57
N PRO A 16 3.06 3.67 14.72
CA PRO A 16 2.18 3.09 15.73
C PRO A 16 0.67 3.21 15.42
N TRP A 17 0.28 3.94 14.38
CA TRP A 17 -1.13 4.18 14.05
C TRP A 17 -1.55 3.33 12.86
N MET A 18 -2.25 2.24 13.15
CA MET A 18 -2.76 1.32 12.14
C MET A 18 -4.29 1.25 12.21
N GLY A 19 -4.94 1.34 11.07
CA GLY A 19 -6.36 1.01 10.91
C GLY A 19 -6.54 -0.44 10.47
N GLY A 20 -7.78 -0.78 10.12
CA GLY A 20 -8.13 -2.13 9.65
C GLY A 20 -7.39 -2.53 8.37
N ALA A 21 -7.18 -1.59 7.44
CA ALA A 21 -6.48 -1.86 6.19
C ALA A 21 -4.98 -2.15 6.40
N GLU A 22 -4.32 -1.37 7.26
CA GLU A 22 -2.92 -1.59 7.62
C GLU A 22 -2.74 -2.89 8.40
N LEU A 23 -3.68 -3.22 9.29
CA LEU A 23 -3.68 -4.49 10.02
C LEU A 23 -3.85 -5.68 9.08
N ALA A 24 -4.80 -5.62 8.14
CA ALA A 24 -4.97 -6.65 7.12
C ALA A 24 -3.69 -6.80 6.27
N ALA A 25 -3.08 -5.70 5.85
CA ALA A 25 -1.82 -5.75 5.11
C ALA A 25 -0.68 -6.38 5.94
N SER A 26 -0.57 -6.03 7.23
CA SER A 26 0.38 -6.63 8.19
C SER A 26 0.23 -8.14 8.27
N GLU A 27 -1.00 -8.62 8.38
CA GLU A 27 -1.33 -10.04 8.45
C GLU A 27 -1.02 -10.79 7.14
N ILE A 28 -1.22 -10.15 5.99
CA ILE A 28 -0.82 -10.68 4.68
C ILE A 28 0.71 -10.77 4.58
N MET A 29 1.42 -9.68 4.91
CA MET A 29 2.89 -9.64 4.87
C MET A 29 3.52 -10.71 5.76
N LYS A 30 2.96 -10.93 6.95
CA LYS A 30 3.41 -11.98 7.87
C LYS A 30 3.23 -13.39 7.31
N ARG A 31 2.10 -13.67 6.63
CA ARG A 31 1.85 -14.99 6.04
C ARG A 31 2.70 -15.25 4.79
N LEU A 32 3.09 -14.19 4.09
CA LEU A 32 3.85 -14.25 2.84
C LEU A 32 5.36 -13.95 3.03
N SER A 33 5.85 -13.89 4.28
CA SER A 33 7.24 -13.52 4.57
C SER A 33 8.25 -14.55 4.06
N ASP A 34 7.83 -15.79 3.86
CA ASP A 34 8.68 -16.85 3.32
C ASP A 34 8.89 -16.72 1.81
N ASP A 35 7.94 -16.12 1.11
CA ASP A 35 7.98 -15.94 -0.34
C ASP A 35 8.51 -14.56 -0.77
N PHE A 36 8.28 -13.53 0.04
CA PHE A 36 8.56 -12.13 -0.32
C PHE A 36 9.32 -11.37 0.76
N GLU A 37 10.08 -10.37 0.33
CA GLU A 37 10.66 -9.35 1.20
C GLU A 37 9.86 -8.04 1.08
N PHE A 38 9.36 -7.53 2.21
CA PHE A 38 8.46 -6.38 2.23
C PHE A 38 9.15 -5.09 2.67
N HIS A 39 8.90 -4.03 1.91
CA HIS A 39 9.35 -2.67 2.18
C HIS A 39 8.15 -1.74 2.26
N ILE A 40 7.72 -1.40 3.47
CA ILE A 40 6.63 -0.48 3.71
C ILE A 40 7.12 0.96 3.51
N ILE A 41 6.38 1.74 2.74
CA ILE A 41 6.61 3.15 2.47
C ILE A 41 5.45 3.93 3.08
N THR A 42 5.73 4.67 4.15
CA THR A 42 4.71 5.35 4.95
C THR A 42 5.11 6.77 5.30
N HIS A 43 4.13 7.61 5.66
CA HIS A 43 4.41 8.95 6.15
C HIS A 43 5.08 8.88 7.53
N ARG A 44 6.06 9.76 7.75
CA ARG A 44 6.66 10.00 9.06
C ARG A 44 5.75 10.97 9.81
N LEU A 45 4.85 10.44 10.62
CA LEU A 45 3.77 11.20 11.28
C LEU A 45 4.25 12.11 12.42
N ASN A 46 5.44 11.84 12.96
CA ASN A 46 6.13 12.69 13.94
C ASN A 46 7.64 12.51 13.76
N PHE A 47 8.43 13.57 13.95
CA PHE A 47 9.89 13.54 14.00
C PHE A 47 10.45 12.56 15.05
N ALA A 48 9.72 12.25 16.12
CA ALA A 48 10.15 11.23 17.08
C ALA A 48 10.22 9.82 16.47
N LEU A 49 9.50 9.55 15.37
CA LEU A 49 9.54 8.24 14.71
C LEU A 49 10.82 8.07 13.88
N PRO A 50 11.42 6.86 13.88
CA PRO A 50 12.62 6.56 13.10
C PRO A 50 12.34 6.62 11.60
N ILE A 51 13.32 7.07 10.81
CA ILE A 51 13.21 7.12 9.34
C ILE A 51 13.21 5.71 8.73
N LEU A 52 13.96 4.79 9.33
CA LEU A 52 14.02 3.38 8.96
C LEU A 52 13.88 2.56 10.22
N GLU A 53 13.00 1.56 10.16
CA GLU A 53 12.75 0.61 11.23
C GLU A 53 12.62 -0.78 10.62
N LYS A 54 13.09 -1.81 11.32
CA LYS A 54 12.86 -3.21 10.94
C LYS A 54 12.06 -3.85 12.06
N ASP A 55 10.91 -4.40 11.71
CA ASP A 55 9.98 -4.97 12.66
C ASP A 55 9.23 -6.14 12.02
N GLY A 56 9.07 -7.25 12.73
CA GLY A 56 8.37 -8.44 12.21
C GLY A 56 8.89 -8.99 10.87
N GLY A 57 10.18 -8.77 10.55
CA GLY A 57 10.77 -9.19 9.27
C GLY A 57 10.51 -8.25 8.09
N VAL A 58 9.77 -7.16 8.28
CA VAL A 58 9.53 -6.13 7.24
C VAL A 58 10.38 -4.89 7.49
N PHE A 59 10.70 -4.16 6.42
CA PHE A 59 11.37 -2.86 6.50
C PHE A 59 10.36 -1.72 6.41
N ILE A 60 10.36 -0.81 7.37
CA ILE A 60 9.47 0.35 7.42
C ILE A 60 10.28 1.60 7.09
N HIS A 61 10.01 2.18 5.92
CA HIS A 61 10.63 3.41 5.42
C HIS A 61 9.66 4.57 5.61
N ARG A 62 9.99 5.47 6.53
CA ARG A 62 9.19 6.66 6.81
C ARG A 62 9.73 7.86 6.06
N ALA A 63 8.85 8.57 5.35
CA ALA A 63 9.20 9.78 4.63
C ALA A 63 8.31 10.97 5.04
N GLY A 64 8.86 12.18 4.99
CA GLY A 64 8.17 13.40 5.41
C GLY A 64 8.69 14.00 6.71
N PHE A 65 8.04 15.07 7.13
CA PHE A 65 8.44 16.00 8.17
C PHE A 65 7.48 16.01 9.36
N GLY A 66 6.61 15.02 9.55
CA GLY A 66 5.79 14.95 10.77
C GLY A 66 4.62 15.93 10.85
N THR A 67 4.20 16.54 9.75
CA THR A 67 3.09 17.50 9.72
C THR A 67 1.92 16.98 8.88
N MET A 68 0.74 17.55 9.10
CA MET A 68 -0.39 17.26 8.22
C MET A 68 -0.20 17.86 6.82
N LEU A 69 0.40 19.05 6.73
CA LEU A 69 0.60 19.75 5.47
C LEU A 69 1.54 18.98 4.54
N ASP A 70 2.68 18.50 5.05
CA ASP A 70 3.61 17.73 4.21
C ASP A 70 3.02 16.38 3.79
N ARG A 71 2.21 15.76 4.67
CA ARG A 71 1.49 14.53 4.34
C ARG A 71 0.53 14.68 3.16
N THR A 72 -0.20 15.80 3.08
CA THR A 72 -1.22 15.99 2.04
C THR A 72 -0.67 16.61 0.75
N THR A 73 0.51 17.24 0.79
CA THR A 73 1.07 18.00 -0.34
C THR A 73 2.28 17.31 -0.99
N ILE A 74 3.34 17.03 -0.21
CA ILE A 74 4.63 16.59 -0.75
C ILE A 74 4.89 15.10 -0.57
N PHE A 75 4.23 14.46 0.39
CA PHE A 75 4.47 13.07 0.74
C PHE A 75 4.32 12.09 -0.45
N PRO A 76 3.34 12.21 -1.36
CA PRO A 76 3.31 11.35 -2.56
C PRO A 76 4.62 11.38 -3.36
N PHE A 77 5.24 12.55 -3.52
CA PHE A 77 6.53 12.69 -4.21
C PHE A 77 7.67 12.13 -3.37
N LEU A 78 7.67 12.34 -2.05
CA LEU A 78 8.70 11.78 -1.16
C LEU A 78 8.65 10.25 -1.14
N ALA A 79 7.46 9.65 -1.12
CA ALA A 79 7.25 8.21 -1.20
C ALA A 79 7.82 7.66 -2.53
N ALA A 80 7.52 8.33 -3.65
CA ALA A 80 8.08 7.98 -4.95
C ALA A 80 9.61 8.05 -4.96
N MET A 81 10.19 9.17 -4.51
CA MET A 81 11.64 9.37 -4.46
C MET A 81 12.36 8.36 -3.56
N LYS A 82 11.76 8.02 -2.42
CA LYS A 82 12.29 7.03 -1.48
C LYS A 82 12.44 5.67 -2.16
N VAL A 83 11.38 5.18 -2.81
CA VAL A 83 11.45 3.90 -3.52
C VAL A 83 12.36 4.00 -4.73
N PHE A 84 12.31 5.07 -5.52
CA PHE A 84 13.21 5.25 -6.66
C PHE A 84 14.69 5.09 -6.27
N THR A 85 15.06 5.60 -5.09
CA THR A 85 16.40 5.43 -4.53
C THR A 85 16.66 4.00 -4.08
N LEU A 86 15.73 3.38 -3.35
CA LEU A 86 15.84 2.01 -2.88
C LEU A 86 15.97 1.00 -4.03
N LEU A 87 15.31 1.23 -5.17
CA LEU A 87 15.38 0.35 -6.33
C LEU A 87 16.82 0.11 -6.81
N LYS A 88 17.72 1.09 -6.60
CA LYS A 88 19.14 0.98 -6.98
C LYS A 88 19.90 -0.06 -6.16
N ASN A 89 19.44 -0.37 -4.95
CA ASN A 89 20.08 -1.33 -4.06
C ASN A 89 19.75 -2.79 -4.41
N TYR A 90 18.81 -3.01 -5.34
CA TYR A 90 18.31 -4.34 -5.66
C TYR A 90 18.32 -4.60 -7.18
N PRO A 91 19.48 -4.53 -7.85
CA PRO A 91 19.58 -4.87 -9.27
C PRO A 91 19.17 -6.34 -9.50
N GLY A 92 18.48 -6.62 -10.60
CA GLY A 92 18.09 -8.00 -10.98
C GLY A 92 16.93 -8.64 -10.21
N ARG A 93 16.65 -8.22 -8.96
CA ARG A 93 15.52 -8.78 -8.18
C ARG A 93 14.16 -8.41 -8.79
N LYS A 94 13.19 -9.34 -8.76
CA LYS A 94 11.79 -9.08 -9.13
C LYS A 94 11.14 -8.15 -8.11
N LYS A 95 10.27 -7.25 -8.58
CA LYS A 95 9.71 -6.15 -7.77
C LYS A 95 8.24 -5.96 -8.07
N ILE A 96 7.46 -5.60 -7.06
CA ILE A 96 6.05 -5.21 -7.18
C ILE A 96 5.83 -3.94 -6.35
N PHE A 97 5.05 -3.02 -6.89
CA PHE A 97 4.44 -1.95 -6.12
C PHE A 97 3.07 -2.40 -5.65
N TRP A 98 2.82 -2.33 -4.34
CA TRP A 98 1.53 -2.67 -3.76
C TRP A 98 0.96 -1.46 -3.04
N GLY A 99 -0.06 -0.82 -3.63
CA GLY A 99 -0.78 0.28 -3.00
C GLY A 99 -1.89 -0.23 -2.10
N MET A 100 -1.89 0.22 -0.85
CA MET A 100 -3.01 0.02 0.08
C MET A 100 -3.92 1.23 0.04
N MET A 101 -5.14 1.01 -0.46
CA MET A 101 -6.14 2.04 -0.75
C MET A 101 -5.61 3.11 -1.71
N ILE A 102 -6.42 4.10 -2.08
CA ILE A 102 -5.96 5.24 -2.88
C ILE A 102 -5.44 6.32 -1.93
N SER A 103 -4.44 5.92 -1.15
CA SER A 103 -3.77 6.74 -0.15
C SER A 103 -2.72 7.67 -0.78
N TYR A 104 -2.30 8.71 -0.05
CA TYR A 104 -1.18 9.57 -0.49
C TYR A 104 0.10 8.79 -0.82
N ALA A 105 0.36 7.68 -0.13
CA ALA A 105 1.47 6.80 -0.48
C ALA A 105 1.23 6.10 -1.84
N SER A 106 0.03 5.58 -2.10
CA SER A 106 -0.33 4.96 -3.38
C SER A 106 -0.27 5.94 -4.56
N ILE A 107 -0.51 7.24 -4.34
CA ILE A 107 -0.25 8.28 -5.35
C ILE A 107 1.25 8.36 -5.67
N GLY A 108 2.14 8.09 -4.70
CA GLY A 108 3.57 7.93 -4.95
C GLY A 108 3.91 6.74 -5.86
N ALA A 109 3.24 5.60 -5.69
CA ALA A 109 3.36 4.47 -6.61
C ALA A 109 2.88 4.83 -8.03
N TYR A 110 1.77 5.58 -8.13
CA TYR A 110 1.30 6.14 -9.40
C TYR A 110 2.37 6.99 -10.10
N PHE A 111 3.06 7.89 -9.37
CA PHE A 111 4.16 8.67 -9.93
C PHE A 111 5.33 7.80 -10.38
N LEU A 112 5.72 6.80 -9.59
CA LEU A 112 6.77 5.86 -9.96
C LEU A 112 6.47 5.11 -11.24
N LYS A 113 5.21 4.74 -11.49
CA LYS A 113 4.80 4.04 -12.72
C LYS A 113 4.98 4.85 -14.00
N PHE A 114 5.26 6.15 -13.94
CA PHE A 114 5.71 6.89 -15.12
C PHE A 114 7.17 6.61 -15.49
N ILE A 115 8.00 6.33 -14.48
CA ILE A 115 9.44 6.12 -14.61
C ILE A 115 9.79 4.62 -14.69
N LYS A 116 9.09 3.79 -13.92
CA LYS A 116 9.29 2.34 -13.76
C LYS A 116 8.06 1.59 -14.25
N LYS A 117 7.83 1.64 -15.57
CA LYS A 117 6.65 1.06 -16.23
C LYS A 117 6.65 -0.47 -16.18
N ASP A 118 7.84 -1.07 -16.11
CA ASP A 118 8.14 -2.50 -16.07
C ASP A 118 7.80 -3.16 -14.73
N ILE A 119 7.74 -2.38 -13.65
CA ILE A 119 7.38 -2.89 -12.31
C ILE A 119 5.85 -2.94 -12.19
N PRO A 120 5.23 -4.10 -11.91
CA PRO A 120 3.79 -4.20 -11.72
C PRO A 120 3.29 -3.38 -10.53
N PHE A 121 2.15 -2.72 -10.69
CA PHE A 121 1.44 -1.98 -9.66
C PHE A 121 0.10 -2.65 -9.33
N LEU A 122 0.07 -3.32 -8.18
CA LEU A 122 -1.10 -3.89 -7.55
C LEU A 122 -1.74 -2.85 -6.63
N LEU A 123 -3.05 -2.64 -6.72
CA LEU A 123 -3.77 -1.73 -5.85
C LEU A 123 -4.90 -2.46 -5.12
N THR A 124 -4.87 -2.46 -3.79
CA THR A 124 -5.94 -3.06 -2.98
C THR A 124 -6.89 -1.97 -2.50
N ILE A 125 -8.18 -2.13 -2.77
CA ILE A 125 -9.26 -1.23 -2.37
C ILE A 125 -9.98 -1.82 -1.16
N GLN A 126 -9.97 -1.09 -0.05
CA GLN A 126 -10.65 -1.42 1.20
C GLN A 126 -11.63 -0.33 1.70
N GLU A 127 -11.62 0.84 1.04
CA GLU A 127 -12.51 1.98 1.31
C GLU A 127 -13.29 2.30 0.03
N GLY A 128 -14.50 2.87 0.10
CA GLY A 128 -15.29 3.03 -1.14
C GLY A 128 -16.43 4.03 -1.20
N ASP A 129 -17.37 4.08 -0.25
CA ASP A 129 -18.63 4.81 -0.59
C ASP A 129 -18.46 6.34 -0.61
N ASN A 130 -17.89 6.92 0.44
CA ASN A 130 -17.74 8.38 0.56
C ASN A 130 -16.43 8.91 -0.07
N GLU A 131 -15.34 8.12 0.01
CA GLU A 131 -14.01 8.56 -0.43
C GLU A 131 -13.92 8.69 -1.96
N TRP A 132 -14.50 7.75 -2.69
CA TRP A 132 -14.62 7.82 -4.14
C TRP A 132 -15.34 9.09 -4.60
N LYS A 133 -16.51 9.39 -4.01
CA LYS A 133 -17.34 10.54 -4.42
C LYS A 133 -16.61 11.86 -4.18
N LYS A 134 -15.83 11.96 -3.09
CA LYS A 134 -15.04 13.15 -2.76
C LYS A 134 -13.77 13.29 -3.61
N HIS A 135 -13.17 12.17 -4.01
CA HIS A 135 -11.86 12.14 -4.67
C HIS A 135 -11.89 11.47 -6.05
N TYR A 136 -13.01 11.63 -6.78
CA TYR A 136 -13.29 11.00 -8.08
C TYR A 136 -12.10 11.07 -9.05
N PHE A 137 -11.53 12.26 -9.21
CA PHE A 137 -10.44 12.48 -10.16
C PHE A 137 -9.19 11.68 -9.79
N THR A 138 -8.76 11.74 -8.53
CA THR A 138 -7.60 11.01 -8.01
C THR A 138 -7.79 9.50 -8.17
N TRP A 139 -8.98 9.01 -7.84
CA TRP A 139 -9.33 7.60 -8.02
C TRP A 139 -9.19 7.16 -9.47
N ARG A 140 -9.79 7.93 -10.39
CA ARG A 140 -9.76 7.63 -11.83
C ARG A 140 -8.33 7.59 -12.37
N ILE A 141 -7.44 8.51 -11.97
CA ILE A 141 -6.06 8.53 -12.48
C ILE A 141 -5.19 7.43 -11.88
N VAL A 142 -5.33 7.14 -10.58
CA VAL A 142 -4.53 6.12 -9.90
C VAL A 142 -4.95 4.72 -10.38
N LEU A 143 -6.25 4.46 -10.45
CA LEU A 143 -6.79 3.18 -10.95
C LEU A 143 -6.34 2.90 -12.37
N LYS A 144 -6.40 3.90 -13.27
CA LYS A 144 -5.93 3.74 -14.66
C LYS A 144 -4.47 3.32 -14.78
N LYS A 145 -3.66 3.54 -13.75
CA LYS A 145 -2.24 3.19 -13.74
C LYS A 145 -1.94 1.85 -13.06
N ALA A 146 -2.89 1.31 -12.30
CA ALA A 146 -2.76 0.00 -11.66
C ALA A 146 -2.81 -1.11 -12.72
N ASP A 147 -1.84 -2.01 -12.69
CA ASP A 147 -1.81 -3.17 -13.57
C ASP A 147 -2.83 -4.23 -13.13
N ARG A 148 -3.14 -4.29 -11.84
CA ARG A 148 -4.17 -5.16 -11.26
C ARG A 148 -4.79 -4.52 -10.02
N VAL A 149 -6.07 -4.75 -9.78
CA VAL A 149 -6.79 -4.25 -8.61
C VAL A 149 -7.34 -5.42 -7.81
N ILE A 150 -7.20 -5.37 -6.48
CA ILE A 150 -7.91 -6.26 -5.56
C ILE A 150 -8.98 -5.43 -4.86
N ALA A 151 -10.22 -5.91 -4.85
CA ALA A 151 -11.28 -5.38 -4.02
C ALA A 151 -11.64 -6.40 -2.93
N ILE A 152 -11.86 -5.97 -1.69
CA ILE A 152 -12.22 -6.91 -0.61
C ILE A 152 -13.69 -7.34 -0.61
N SER A 153 -14.49 -6.83 -1.55
CA SER A 153 -15.90 -7.20 -1.72
C SER A 153 -16.39 -6.91 -3.13
N SER A 154 -17.49 -7.55 -3.52
CA SER A 154 -18.20 -7.25 -4.77
C SER A 154 -18.70 -5.81 -4.83
N PHE A 155 -19.10 -5.24 -3.68
CA PHE A 155 -19.47 -3.83 -3.58
C PHE A 155 -18.32 -2.91 -4.01
N LEU A 156 -17.12 -3.12 -3.45
CA LEU A 156 -15.95 -2.31 -3.78
C LEU A 156 -15.47 -2.55 -5.22
N ALA A 157 -15.61 -3.76 -5.75
CA ALA A 157 -15.37 -4.02 -7.17
C ALA A 157 -16.31 -3.18 -8.06
N GLY A 158 -17.59 -3.05 -7.67
CA GLY A 158 -18.53 -2.15 -8.34
C GLY A 158 -18.15 -0.67 -8.23
N VAL A 159 -17.56 -0.22 -7.11
CA VAL A 159 -17.01 1.13 -6.99
C VAL A 159 -15.82 1.33 -7.94
N VAL A 160 -14.92 0.35 -8.04
CA VAL A 160 -13.77 0.37 -8.95
C VAL A 160 -14.21 0.44 -10.42
N ASP A 161 -15.24 -0.31 -10.81
CA ASP A 161 -15.81 -0.24 -12.16
C ASP A 161 -16.46 1.13 -12.45
N LYS A 162 -17.27 1.64 -11.52
CA LYS A 162 -17.84 3.00 -11.62
C LYS A 162 -16.75 4.07 -11.69
N ALA A 163 -15.59 3.82 -11.11
CA ALA A 163 -14.43 4.69 -11.19
C ALA A 163 -13.71 4.67 -12.56
N GLY A 164 -14.13 3.77 -13.44
CA GLY A 164 -13.64 3.67 -14.81
C GLY A 164 -12.36 2.87 -14.93
N TYR A 165 -12.06 2.00 -13.96
CA TYR A 165 -11.03 0.99 -14.13
C TYR A 165 -11.49 -0.04 -15.16
N ARG A 166 -10.57 -0.47 -16.03
CA ARG A 166 -10.86 -1.40 -17.14
C ARG A 166 -9.89 -2.59 -17.18
N GLY A 167 -9.02 -2.71 -16.17
CA GLY A 167 -8.13 -3.85 -16.01
C GLY A 167 -8.75 -4.97 -15.19
N LEU A 168 -7.92 -5.89 -14.73
CA LEU A 168 -8.36 -7.06 -13.95
C LEU A 168 -8.62 -6.67 -12.49
N VAL A 169 -9.82 -7.01 -12.01
CA VAL A 169 -10.24 -6.86 -10.62
C VAL A 169 -10.47 -8.23 -10.01
N ASP A 170 -9.72 -8.57 -8.95
CA ASP A 170 -10.00 -9.76 -8.14
C ASP A 170 -10.76 -9.37 -6.88
N ILE A 171 -11.74 -10.19 -6.52
CA ILE A 171 -12.45 -10.04 -5.25
C ILE A 171 -11.80 -11.00 -4.24
N ILE A 172 -11.06 -10.45 -3.28
CA ILE A 172 -10.38 -11.21 -2.23
C ILE A 172 -10.77 -10.61 -0.87
N PRO A 173 -11.77 -11.18 -0.18
CA PRO A 173 -12.20 -10.70 1.12
C PRO A 173 -11.09 -10.75 2.17
N ASN A 174 -11.10 -9.80 3.10
CA ASN A 174 -10.22 -9.87 4.27
C ASN A 174 -10.62 -11.08 5.12
N GLY A 175 -9.63 -11.85 5.56
CA GLY A 175 -9.82 -12.84 6.62
C GLY A 175 -9.78 -12.19 8.01
N VAL A 176 -10.19 -12.96 9.01
CA VAL A 176 -10.06 -12.61 10.44
C VAL A 176 -9.41 -13.79 11.16
N ASP A 177 -8.61 -13.51 12.18
CA ASP A 177 -8.11 -14.56 13.07
C ASP A 177 -9.25 -15.03 13.98
N GLU A 178 -9.73 -16.24 13.76
CA GLU A 178 -10.87 -16.82 14.47
C GLU A 178 -10.68 -16.83 15.99
N ARG A 179 -9.42 -16.91 16.47
CA ARG A 179 -9.07 -16.87 17.90
C ARG A 179 -9.47 -15.55 18.57
N LEU A 180 -9.57 -14.47 17.81
CA LEU A 180 -10.02 -13.16 18.31
C LEU A 180 -11.53 -13.07 18.48
N LEU A 181 -12.29 -14.04 17.96
CA LEU A 181 -13.74 -14.10 18.02
C LEU A 181 -14.25 -15.04 19.14
N GLU A 182 -13.34 -15.72 19.84
CA GLU A 182 -13.68 -16.54 21.00
C GLU A 182 -14.27 -15.65 22.09
N ILE A 183 -15.54 -15.89 22.43
CA ILE A 183 -16.20 -15.23 23.55
C ILE A 183 -15.56 -15.79 24.81
N LYS A 184 -14.87 -14.95 25.58
CA LYS A 184 -14.42 -15.33 26.92
C LYS A 184 -15.65 -15.53 27.80
N GLU A 185 -16.00 -16.78 28.07
CA GLU A 185 -16.89 -17.10 29.18
C GLU A 185 -16.16 -16.73 30.48
N ASN A 186 -16.73 -15.76 31.22
CA ASN A 186 -16.27 -15.39 32.55
C ASN A 186 -16.75 -16.40 33.59
#